data_AF-A0A3Q7YEL4-F1
#
_entry.id   AF-A0A3Q7YEL4-F1
#
_cell.length_a   1.000
_cell.length_b   1.000
_cell.length_c   1.000
_cell.angle_alpha   90.00
_cell.angle_beta   90.00
_cell.angle_gamma   90.00
#
_symmetry.space_group_name_H-M   'P 1'
#
loop_
_entity.id
_entity.type
_entity.pdbx_description
1 polymer ?
#
loop_
_entity_poly.entity_id
_entity_poly.type
_entity_poly.pdbx_seq_one_letter_code
_entity_poly.pdbx_strand_id
1 'polypeptide(L)'
;MGLRVSEKRNLLYIFKMNPKDPSLRKLENSFLLGPVLVYASTTRNQGLDKLEITLPKGTWLGFDFNDSHPDLPALYLKGGSIIPVGLPLQHVGEANPSDELTLLVALDEYGKAEGFLFKDDGDGYEFTKGNYLLTHYVAELQSSVVTVSVHKTEGSWKRPKRRFHIQLLLGGGAMRVKVPAKKQQVRAGKSVKSNGR
;
A
#
# COMPACT_ATOMS: atom_id res chain seq x y z
N MET A 1 12.79 -12.57 12.01
CA MET A 1 13.26 -11.58 11.03
C MET A 1 12.11 -10.65 10.67
N GLY A 2 12.15 -9.41 11.14
CA GLY A 2 11.00 -8.51 11.10
C GLY A 2 10.94 -7.70 9.81
N LEU A 3 9.79 -7.67 9.14
CA LEU A 3 9.47 -6.58 8.23
C LEU A 3 9.12 -5.37 9.09
N ARG A 4 10.12 -4.57 9.47
CA ARG A 4 9.88 -3.32 10.21
C ARG A 4 9.54 -2.23 9.20
N VAL A 5 8.25 -1.98 9.00
CA VAL A 5 7.79 -0.72 8.38
C VAL A 5 8.14 0.39 9.37
N SER A 6 9.22 1.13 9.07
CA SER A 6 9.79 2.26 9.83
C SER A 6 8.86 2.82 10.92
N GLU A 7 9.08 2.34 12.13
CA GLU A 7 8.29 2.58 13.31
C GLU A 7 8.63 3.96 13.90
N LYS A 8 8.02 5.03 13.37
CA LYS A 8 7.95 6.32 14.11
C LYS A 8 6.63 7.08 14.05
N ARG A 9 5.71 6.84 13.11
CA ARG A 9 4.40 7.54 13.07
C ARG A 9 3.36 6.74 12.28
N ASN A 10 3.14 5.47 12.65
CA ASN A 10 2.28 4.63 11.82
C ASN A 10 0.80 4.97 12.00
N LEU A 11 0.33 5.30 13.21
CA LEU A 11 -1.07 5.65 13.44
C LEU A 11 -1.25 7.17 13.62
N LEU A 12 -2.09 7.78 12.78
CA LEU A 12 -2.38 9.20 12.82
C LEU A 12 -3.87 9.46 12.73
N TYR A 13 -4.38 10.38 13.54
CA TYR A 13 -5.73 10.91 13.34
C TYR A 13 -5.83 11.67 12.01
N ILE A 14 -6.97 11.54 11.33
CA ILE A 14 -7.19 12.09 9.99
C ILE A 14 -7.10 13.62 9.96
N PHE A 15 -7.47 14.31 11.04
CA PHE A 15 -7.35 15.77 11.10
C PHE A 15 -5.92 16.28 10.85
N LYS A 16 -4.87 15.46 11.10
CA LYS A 16 -3.49 15.87 10.79
C LYS A 16 -3.20 15.95 9.29
N MET A 17 -4.02 15.33 8.45
CA MET A 17 -3.90 15.42 7.00
C MET A 17 -4.30 16.80 6.47
N ASN A 18 -5.29 17.44 7.08
CA ASN A 18 -5.65 18.82 6.82
C ASN A 18 -6.11 19.52 8.11
N PRO A 19 -5.17 20.09 8.90
CA PRO A 19 -5.51 20.73 10.18
C PRO A 19 -6.46 21.93 10.07
N LYS A 20 -6.58 22.50 8.86
CA LYS A 20 -7.46 23.63 8.53
C LYS A 20 -8.90 23.21 8.26
N ASP A 21 -9.15 21.92 8.07
CA ASP A 21 -10.50 21.38 7.88
C ASP A 21 -11.06 20.90 9.23
N PRO A 22 -11.98 21.65 9.86
CA PRO A 22 -12.54 21.28 11.15
C PRO A 22 -13.47 20.06 11.07
N SER A 23 -13.97 19.69 9.87
CA SER A 23 -14.86 18.53 9.71
C SER A 23 -14.14 17.22 10.05
N LEU A 24 -12.84 17.14 9.73
CA LEU A 24 -12.01 15.96 9.99
C LEU A 24 -11.79 15.67 11.48
N ARG A 25 -12.08 16.63 12.36
CA ARG A 25 -12.00 16.43 13.82
C ARG A 25 -13.18 15.65 14.38
N LYS A 26 -14.28 15.57 13.63
CA LYS A 26 -15.51 14.87 14.01
C LYS A 26 -15.52 13.40 13.56
N LEU A 27 -14.53 13.00 12.77
CA LEU A 27 -14.40 11.64 12.27
C LEU A 27 -13.71 10.76 13.31
N GLU A 28 -14.50 10.09 14.15
CA GLU A 28 -14.01 9.20 15.21
C GLU A 28 -13.85 7.74 14.75
N ASN A 29 -14.45 7.40 13.61
CA ASN A 29 -14.52 6.05 13.04
C ASN A 29 -13.43 5.75 12.00
N SER A 30 -12.39 6.60 11.95
CA SER A 30 -11.38 6.50 10.92
C SER A 30 -10.01 7.05 11.34
N PHE A 31 -8.95 6.45 10.81
CA PHE A 31 -7.57 6.81 11.12
C PHE A 31 -6.64 6.49 9.94
N LEU A 32 -5.46 7.08 9.95
CA LEU A 32 -4.39 6.81 8.99
C LEU A 32 -3.41 5.80 9.55
N LEU A 33 -3.11 4.76 8.78
CA LEU A 33 -2.00 3.85 8.95
C LEU A 33 -0.96 4.11 7.84
N GLY A 34 -0.01 5.02 8.10
CA GLY A 34 0.87 5.53 7.05
C GLY A 34 0.05 6.16 5.89
N PRO A 35 0.20 5.71 4.63
CA PRO A 35 -0.59 6.21 3.50
C PRO A 35 -1.96 5.52 3.36
N VAL A 36 -2.31 4.58 4.24
CA VAL A 36 -3.60 3.88 4.22
C VAL A 36 -4.58 4.60 5.12
N LEU A 37 -5.74 4.96 4.58
CA LEU A 37 -6.89 5.42 5.34
C LEU A 37 -7.78 4.22 5.68
N VAL A 38 -8.04 4.06 6.97
CA VAL A 38 -8.85 2.98 7.53
C VAL A 38 -10.15 3.58 8.04
N TYR A 39 -11.28 3.02 7.59
CA TYR A 39 -12.60 3.28 8.13
C TYR A 39 -13.10 2.02 8.81
N ALA A 40 -13.45 2.10 10.09
CA ALA A 40 -13.99 0.98 10.85
C ALA A 40 -15.35 1.37 11.43
N SER A 41 -16.33 0.46 11.36
CA SER A 41 -17.58 0.68 12.06
C SER A 41 -17.36 0.68 13.57
N THR A 42 -17.90 1.68 14.26
CA THR A 42 -17.83 1.81 15.73
C THR A 42 -19.14 1.41 16.40
N THR A 43 -20.17 1.05 15.63
CA THR A 43 -21.53 0.78 16.10
C THR A 43 -21.90 -0.69 15.89
N ARG A 44 -22.38 -1.32 16.97
CA ARG A 44 -22.85 -2.72 16.95
C ARG A 44 -24.02 -2.85 15.96
N ASN A 45 -23.92 -3.80 15.02
CA ASN A 45 -24.93 -4.10 13.98
C ASN A 45 -25.08 -3.05 12.85
N GLN A 46 -24.13 -2.14 12.68
CA GLN A 46 -24.01 -1.34 11.47
C GLN A 46 -22.76 -1.78 10.71
N GLY A 47 -22.96 -2.53 9.63
CA GLY A 47 -21.88 -2.80 8.68
C GLY A 47 -21.47 -1.52 7.95
N LEU A 48 -20.35 -1.60 7.23
CA LEU A 48 -19.84 -0.48 6.46
C LEU A 48 -20.83 0.01 5.37
N ASP A 49 -21.78 -0.83 4.97
CA ASP A 49 -22.88 -0.51 4.04
C ASP A 49 -23.76 0.67 4.49
N LYS A 50 -23.72 1.01 5.79
CA LYS A 50 -24.53 2.08 6.40
C LYS A 50 -23.70 3.29 6.81
N LEU A 51 -22.39 3.27 6.58
CA LEU A 51 -21.48 4.35 6.99
C LEU A 51 -21.33 5.38 5.88
N GLU A 52 -21.58 6.66 6.17
CA GLU A 52 -21.18 7.73 5.26
C GLU A 52 -19.66 7.92 5.32
N ILE A 53 -18.96 7.48 4.27
CA ILE A 53 -17.51 7.58 4.16
C ILE A 53 -17.15 8.93 3.53
N THR A 54 -16.58 9.82 4.34
CA THR A 54 -16.07 11.13 3.88
C THR A 54 -14.57 11.06 3.62
N LEU A 55 -14.18 10.92 2.36
CA LEU A 55 -12.76 10.90 1.99
C LEU A 55 -12.15 12.30 2.08
N PRO A 56 -10.97 12.47 2.71
CA PRO A 56 -10.24 13.73 2.68
C PRO A 56 -9.86 14.14 1.26
N LYS A 57 -9.58 15.43 1.04
CA LYS A 57 -9.11 15.93 -0.26
C LYS A 57 -7.89 15.13 -0.77
N GLY A 58 -8.00 14.62 -1.99
CA GLY A 58 -6.95 13.86 -2.67
C GLY A 58 -7.51 12.67 -3.42
N THR A 59 -6.62 11.90 -4.06
CA THR A 59 -6.96 10.62 -4.68
C THR A 59 -6.89 9.52 -3.63
N TRP A 60 -7.94 8.71 -3.54
CA TRP A 60 -8.05 7.58 -2.61
C TRP A 60 -8.61 6.39 -3.35
N LEU A 61 -7.88 5.27 -3.34
CA LEU A 61 -8.25 4.06 -4.05
C LEU A 61 -8.58 2.95 -3.06
N GLY A 62 -9.83 2.49 -3.09
CA GLY A 62 -10.28 1.38 -2.26
C GLY A 62 -9.57 0.08 -2.63
N PHE A 63 -9.25 -0.72 -1.62
CA PHE A 63 -8.69 -2.06 -1.82
C PHE A 63 -9.10 -2.99 -0.67
N ASP A 64 -8.95 -4.28 -0.92
CA ASP A 64 -9.07 -5.35 0.07
C ASP A 64 -7.98 -6.42 -0.20
N PHE A 65 -7.98 -7.47 0.61
CA PHE A 65 -7.08 -8.62 0.44
C PHE A 65 -7.82 -9.81 -0.17
N ASN A 66 -8.82 -9.53 -1.01
CA ASN A 66 -9.72 -10.52 -1.62
C ASN A 66 -10.59 -11.25 -0.58
N ASP A 67 -10.96 -10.52 0.47
CA ASP A 67 -11.69 -10.97 1.66
C ASP A 67 -12.83 -10.01 2.04
N SER A 68 -13.33 -9.21 1.09
CA SER A 68 -14.30 -8.15 1.34
C SER A 68 -15.51 -8.64 2.15
N HIS A 69 -15.80 -7.98 3.27
CA HIS A 69 -16.92 -8.31 4.16
C HIS A 69 -17.47 -7.03 4.82
N PRO A 70 -18.79 -6.88 5.03
CA PRO A 70 -19.38 -5.68 5.65
C PRO A 70 -18.87 -5.36 7.06
N ASP A 71 -18.41 -6.39 7.78
CA ASP A 71 -17.84 -6.26 9.14
C ASP A 71 -16.33 -5.96 9.14
N LEU A 72 -15.67 -5.97 7.98
CA LEU A 72 -14.26 -5.60 7.87
C LEU A 72 -14.11 -4.09 7.65
N PRO A 73 -12.98 -3.50 8.09
CA PRO A 73 -12.69 -2.10 7.81
C PRO A 73 -12.59 -1.82 6.30
N ALA A 74 -13.08 -0.66 5.88
CA ALA A 74 -12.78 -0.12 4.56
C ALA A 74 -11.33 0.38 4.54
N LEU A 75 -10.58 -0.02 3.50
CA LEU A 75 -9.20 0.43 3.30
C LEU A 75 -9.11 1.25 2.02
N TYR A 76 -8.50 2.43 2.13
CA TYR A 76 -8.19 3.28 1.00
C TYR A 76 -6.71 3.61 0.98
N LEU A 77 -6.04 3.34 -0.14
CA LEU A 77 -4.66 3.76 -0.34
C LEU A 77 -4.65 5.15 -0.95
N LYS A 78 -3.90 6.07 -0.35
CA LYS A 78 -3.70 7.42 -0.89
C LYS A 78 -2.96 7.35 -2.23
N GLY A 79 -3.49 8.03 -3.25
CA GLY A 79 -2.80 8.21 -4.52
C GLY A 79 -1.42 8.84 -4.32
N GLY A 80 -0.44 8.39 -5.10
CA GLY A 80 0.96 8.73 -4.93
C GLY A 80 1.74 7.74 -4.07
N SER A 81 1.11 6.63 -3.65
CA SER A 81 1.71 5.71 -2.68
C SER A 81 1.94 4.31 -3.22
N ILE A 82 3.06 3.71 -2.82
CA ILE A 82 3.37 2.29 -2.98
C ILE A 82 3.52 1.66 -1.58
N ILE A 83 2.77 0.60 -1.29
CA ILE A 83 2.95 -0.18 -0.05
C ILE A 83 3.38 -1.61 -0.36
N PRO A 84 4.52 -2.07 0.20
CA PRO A 84 4.91 -3.47 0.17
C PRO A 84 4.09 -4.29 1.17
N VAL A 85 3.52 -5.40 0.71
CA VAL A 85 2.72 -6.34 1.51
C VAL A 85 3.30 -7.74 1.37
N GLY A 86 3.52 -8.41 2.50
CA GLY A 86 3.98 -9.80 2.56
C GLY A 86 2.84 -10.81 2.55
N LEU A 87 3.21 -12.09 2.57
CA LEU A 87 2.24 -13.16 2.82
C LEU A 87 1.72 -13.07 4.26
N PRO A 88 0.48 -13.53 4.52
CA PRO A 88 0.02 -13.72 5.89
C PRO A 88 0.87 -14.79 6.57
N LEU A 89 1.39 -14.47 7.75
CA LEU A 89 2.24 -15.34 8.57
C LEU A 89 1.63 -15.43 9.97
N GLN A 90 1.80 -16.56 10.66
CA GLN A 90 1.30 -16.72 12.02
C GLN A 90 2.12 -15.89 13.02
N HIS A 91 3.42 -15.78 12.78
CA HIS A 91 4.31 -14.92 13.55
C HIS A 91 5.51 -14.46 12.72
N VAL A 92 6.15 -13.37 13.15
CA VAL A 92 7.29 -12.74 12.45
C VAL A 92 8.54 -13.63 12.32
N GLY A 93 8.57 -14.74 13.07
CA GLY A 93 9.63 -15.75 12.99
C GLY A 93 9.57 -16.62 11.74
N GLU A 94 8.38 -16.79 11.15
CA GLU A 94 8.19 -17.57 9.92
C GLU A 94 8.68 -16.83 8.67
N ALA A 95 8.81 -15.51 8.75
CA ALA A 95 9.15 -14.67 7.61
C ALA A 95 10.53 -15.00 7.05
N ASN A 96 10.59 -15.33 5.76
CA ASN A 96 11.83 -15.58 5.06
C ASN A 96 12.24 -14.36 4.22
N PRO A 97 13.54 -14.02 4.17
CA PRO A 97 14.06 -13.01 3.26
C PRO A 97 13.70 -13.19 1.79
N SER A 98 13.48 -14.41 1.31
CA SER A 98 13.09 -14.66 -0.08
C SER A 98 11.58 -14.68 -0.32
N ASP A 99 10.77 -14.47 0.72
CA ASP A 99 9.32 -14.44 0.57
C ASP A 99 8.88 -13.42 -0.46
N GLU A 100 7.84 -13.82 -1.18
CA GLU A 100 7.21 -12.99 -2.19
C GLU A 100 6.60 -11.76 -1.54
N LEU A 101 6.67 -10.65 -2.26
CA LEU A 101 6.05 -9.40 -1.85
C LEU A 101 5.11 -8.92 -2.94
N THR A 102 3.98 -8.35 -2.53
CA THR A 102 3.11 -7.59 -3.41
C THR A 102 3.40 -6.11 -3.19
N LEU A 103 3.63 -5.36 -4.27
CA LEU A 103 3.61 -3.89 -4.22
C LEU A 103 2.20 -3.45 -4.63
N LEU A 104 1.42 -2.97 -3.67
CA LEU A 104 0.17 -2.26 -3.96
C LEU A 104 0.53 -0.85 -4.41
N VAL A 105 0.07 -0.45 -5.59
CA VAL A 105 0.40 0.82 -6.23
C VAL A 105 -0.87 1.62 -6.45
N ALA A 106 -0.94 2.82 -5.86
CA ALA A 106 -1.98 3.81 -6.13
C ALA A 106 -1.33 5.05 -6.75
N LEU A 107 -1.56 5.27 -8.04
CA LEU A 107 -1.06 6.47 -8.72
C LEU A 107 -1.82 7.72 -8.27
N ASP A 108 -1.12 8.85 -8.21
CA ASP A 108 -1.74 10.16 -8.02
C ASP A 108 -2.33 10.73 -9.33
N GLU A 109 -2.81 11.97 -9.26
CA GLU A 109 -3.36 12.71 -10.40
C GLU A 109 -2.33 12.98 -11.52
N TYR A 110 -1.04 12.90 -11.21
CA TYR A 110 0.06 13.05 -12.17
C TYR A 110 0.58 11.70 -12.70
N GLY A 111 -0.07 10.59 -12.31
CA GLY A 111 0.32 9.25 -12.73
C GLY A 111 1.59 8.76 -12.04
N LYS A 112 1.92 9.27 -10.85
CA LYS A 112 3.12 8.90 -10.09
C LYS A 112 2.76 8.21 -8.78
N ALA A 113 3.66 7.36 -8.28
CA ALA A 113 3.61 6.87 -6.91
C ALA A 113 4.99 6.52 -6.37
N GLU A 114 5.18 6.66 -5.07
CA GLU A 114 6.42 6.34 -4.38
C GLU A 114 6.18 5.54 -3.11
N GLY A 115 7.17 4.75 -2.72
CA GLY A 115 7.14 4.04 -1.45
C GLY A 115 8.47 3.39 -1.16
N PHE A 116 8.61 2.81 0.02
CA PHE A 116 9.87 2.18 0.42
C PHE A 116 9.65 0.90 1.21
N LEU A 117 10.66 0.03 1.17
CA LEU A 117 10.75 -1.16 2.00
C LEU A 117 12.05 -1.10 2.80
N PHE A 118 11.92 -1.09 4.12
CA PHE A 118 13.04 -1.23 5.04
C PHE A 118 13.13 -2.68 5.52
N LYS A 119 14.34 -3.24 5.54
CA LYS A 119 14.63 -4.57 6.07
C LYS A 119 15.93 -4.53 6.89
N ASP A 120 15.92 -5.21 8.02
CA ASP A 120 17.09 -5.51 8.83
C ASP A 120 16.97 -6.96 9.36
N ASP A 121 17.73 -7.29 10.40
CA ASP A 121 17.75 -8.63 11.00
C ASP A 121 16.46 -8.90 11.79
N GLY A 122 15.71 -7.85 12.10
CA GLY A 122 14.54 -7.88 12.97
C GLY A 122 14.85 -7.99 14.45
N ASP A 123 16.12 -8.20 14.81
CA ASP A 123 16.60 -8.25 16.19
C ASP A 123 17.94 -7.52 16.31
N GLY A 124 18.20 -6.93 17.47
CA GLY A 124 19.40 -6.14 17.73
C GLY A 124 19.42 -4.74 17.08
N TYR A 125 20.62 -4.14 17.06
CA TYR A 125 20.83 -2.73 16.71
C TYR A 125 21.76 -2.52 15.52
N GLU A 126 22.05 -3.56 14.74
CA GLU A 126 23.01 -3.49 13.64
C GLU A 126 22.56 -2.52 12.52
N PHE A 127 21.26 -2.22 12.43
CA PHE A 127 20.74 -1.17 11.55
C PHE A 127 21.37 0.21 11.84
N THR A 128 21.73 0.50 13.09
CA THR A 128 22.40 1.77 13.47
C THR A 128 23.81 1.88 12.89
N LYS A 129 24.43 0.74 12.57
CA LYS A 129 25.76 0.63 11.95
C LYS A 129 25.67 0.48 10.42
N GLY A 130 24.50 0.68 9.83
CA GLY A 130 24.28 0.57 8.39
C GLY A 130 23.89 -0.83 7.90
N ASN A 131 23.78 -1.83 8.78
CA ASN A 131 23.36 -3.18 8.42
C ASN A 131 21.84 -3.27 8.27
N TYR A 132 21.35 -2.68 7.18
CA TYR A 132 19.96 -2.72 6.76
C TYR A 132 19.90 -2.65 5.22
N LEU A 133 18.70 -2.83 4.68
CA LEU A 133 18.36 -2.61 3.28
C LEU A 133 17.12 -1.72 3.21
N LEU A 134 17.30 -0.48 2.77
CA LEU A 134 16.20 0.42 2.42
C LEU A 134 16.09 0.49 0.91
N THR A 135 14.95 0.07 0.37
CA THR A 135 14.67 0.11 -1.08
C THR A 135 13.56 1.11 -1.36
N HIS A 136 13.85 2.12 -2.18
CA HIS A 136 12.88 3.11 -2.66
C HIS A 136 12.32 2.68 -4.01
N TYR A 137 11.00 2.57 -4.10
CA TYR A 137 10.26 2.24 -5.30
C TYR A 137 9.59 3.50 -5.86
N VAL A 138 9.56 3.58 -7.17
CA VAL A 138 8.81 4.60 -7.92
C VAL A 138 7.95 3.91 -8.96
N ALA A 139 6.75 4.43 -9.18
CA ALA A 139 5.86 4.04 -10.26
C ALA A 139 5.50 5.28 -11.08
N GLU A 140 5.53 5.15 -12.41
CA GLU A 140 5.17 6.22 -13.33
C GLU A 140 4.31 5.68 -14.48
N LEU A 141 3.24 6.41 -14.77
CA LEU A 141 2.39 6.22 -15.94
C LEU A 141 2.96 7.00 -17.12
N GLN A 142 3.36 6.28 -18.17
CA GLN A 142 3.83 6.87 -19.43
C GLN A 142 3.11 6.18 -20.58
N SER A 143 2.40 6.95 -21.41
CA SER A 143 1.72 6.44 -22.62
C SER A 143 0.86 5.18 -22.38
N SER A 144 0.08 5.16 -21.29
CA SER A 144 -0.77 4.03 -20.85
C SER A 144 -0.04 2.80 -20.27
N VAL A 145 1.26 2.92 -20.00
CA VAL A 145 2.08 1.89 -19.35
C VAL A 145 2.51 2.38 -17.99
N VAL A 146 2.22 1.61 -16.95
CA VAL A 146 2.74 1.86 -15.60
C VAL A 146 4.04 1.08 -15.45
N THR A 147 5.13 1.79 -15.19
CA THR A 147 6.44 1.19 -14.92
C THR A 147 6.73 1.31 -13.45
N VAL A 148 7.05 0.20 -12.78
CA VAL A 148 7.49 0.19 -11.39
C VAL A 148 8.97 -0.14 -11.37
N SER A 149 9.77 0.64 -10.64
CA SER A 149 11.22 0.45 -10.60
C SER A 149 11.79 0.79 -9.23
N VAL A 150 13.02 0.30 -8.99
CA VAL A 150 13.80 0.70 -7.82
C VAL A 150 14.56 1.96 -8.17
N HIS A 151 14.23 3.06 -7.50
CA HIS A 151 14.89 4.35 -7.69
C HIS A 151 16.23 4.41 -6.95
N LYS A 152 16.24 3.98 -5.68
CA LYS A 152 17.44 4.03 -4.83
C LYS A 152 17.46 2.86 -3.85
N THR A 153 18.66 2.45 -3.45
CA THR A 153 18.89 1.48 -2.39
C THR A 153 19.92 2.02 -1.40
N GLU A 154 19.71 1.79 -0.11
CA GLU A 154 20.58 2.24 0.98
C GLU A 154 20.85 1.12 1.99
N GLY A 155 21.96 1.24 2.72
CA GLY A 155 22.44 0.24 3.67
C GLY A 155 23.32 -0.83 3.02
N SER A 156 24.03 -1.60 3.85
CA SER A 156 25.00 -2.62 3.42
C SER A 156 24.39 -4.02 3.22
N TRP A 157 23.14 -4.22 3.61
CA TRP A 157 22.52 -5.54 3.55
C TRP A 157 22.20 -5.94 2.11
N LYS A 158 22.66 -7.13 1.71
CA LYS A 158 22.45 -7.66 0.36
C LYS A 158 20.97 -7.93 0.04
N ARG A 159 20.48 -7.39 -1.07
CA ARG A 159 19.11 -7.65 -1.54
C ARG A 159 18.89 -9.14 -1.82
N PRO A 160 17.91 -9.79 -1.16
CA PRO A 160 17.58 -11.19 -1.42
C PRO A 160 16.88 -11.33 -2.78
N LYS A 161 17.10 -12.47 -3.45
CA LYS A 161 16.38 -12.83 -4.67
C LYS A 161 14.97 -13.28 -4.29
N ARG A 162 13.95 -12.59 -4.79
CA ARG A 162 12.53 -12.90 -4.56
C ARG A 162 11.68 -12.51 -5.76
N ARG A 163 10.44 -13.00 -5.79
CA ARG A 163 9.41 -12.54 -6.74
C ARG A 163 8.65 -11.34 -6.18
N PHE A 164 8.27 -10.44 -7.07
CA PHE A 164 7.36 -9.34 -6.76
C PHE A 164 6.08 -9.49 -7.58
N HIS A 165 4.94 -9.30 -6.93
CA HIS A 165 3.65 -9.08 -7.59
C HIS A 165 3.37 -7.59 -7.59
N ILE A 166 2.94 -7.05 -8.73
CA ILE A 166 2.51 -5.66 -8.79
C ILE A 166 1.00 -5.67 -8.86
N GLN A 167 0.35 -4.99 -7.91
CA GLN A 167 -1.09 -4.79 -7.88
C GLN A 167 -1.36 -3.30 -8.01
N LEU A 168 -1.77 -2.92 -9.22
CA LEU A 168 -2.16 -1.55 -9.52
C LEU A 168 -3.63 -1.37 -9.13
N LEU A 169 -3.91 -0.41 -8.25
CA LEU A 169 -5.27 -0.02 -7.89
C LEU A 169 -5.79 0.97 -8.94
N LEU A 170 -7.00 0.74 -9.43
CA LEU A 170 -7.73 1.66 -10.32
C LEU A 170 -9.06 2.02 -9.65
N GLY A 171 -9.62 3.19 -9.94
CA GLY A 171 -10.85 3.72 -9.32
C GLY A 171 -12.14 2.93 -9.53
N GLY A 172 -12.06 1.65 -9.92
CA GLY A 172 -13.15 0.69 -10.07
C GLY A 172 -12.71 -0.78 -10.04
N GLY A 173 -11.52 -1.10 -9.53
CA GLY A 173 -10.97 -2.47 -9.43
C GLY A 173 -9.43 -2.52 -9.43
N ALA A 174 -8.84 -3.66 -9.03
CA ALA A 174 -7.38 -3.85 -9.01
C ALA A 174 -6.89 -4.74 -10.16
N MET A 175 -5.76 -4.41 -10.78
CA MET A 175 -5.08 -5.26 -11.77
C MET A 175 -3.80 -5.84 -11.18
N ARG A 176 -3.70 -7.18 -11.16
CA ARG A 176 -2.54 -7.90 -10.60
C ARG A 176 -1.69 -8.52 -11.71
N VAL A 177 -0.40 -8.23 -11.70
CA VAL A 177 0.58 -8.76 -12.68
C VAL A 177 1.76 -9.39 -11.94
N LYS A 178 2.13 -10.62 -12.33
CA LYS A 178 3.33 -11.31 -11.84
C LYS A 178 4.53 -10.88 -12.69
N VAL A 179 5.61 -10.37 -12.10
CA VAL A 179 6.75 -9.88 -12.90
C VAL A 179 8.11 -10.35 -12.34
N PRO A 180 9.03 -10.85 -13.19
CA PRO A 180 10.38 -11.22 -12.77
C PRO A 180 11.26 -10.01 -12.45
N ALA A 181 12.22 -10.20 -11.55
CA ALA A 181 12.96 -9.16 -10.82
C ALA A 181 13.84 -8.17 -11.64
N LYS A 182 13.88 -8.23 -12.97
CA LYS A 182 14.84 -7.44 -13.78
C LYS A 182 14.25 -6.33 -14.66
N LYS A 183 12.97 -6.33 -15.03
CA LYS A 183 12.28 -5.20 -15.70
C LYS A 183 10.78 -5.32 -15.46
N GLN A 184 10.16 -4.32 -14.83
CA GLN A 184 8.74 -4.35 -14.49
C GLN A 184 7.96 -3.29 -15.29
N GLN A 185 7.26 -3.72 -16.33
CA GLN A 185 6.34 -2.91 -17.13
C GLN A 185 4.95 -3.53 -17.06
N VAL A 186 3.93 -2.70 -16.78
CA VAL A 186 2.52 -3.11 -16.70
C VAL A 186 1.73 -2.29 -17.73
N ARG A 187 1.06 -2.96 -18.70
CA ARG A 187 0.18 -2.31 -19.68
C ARG A 187 -1.26 -2.32 -19.19
N ALA A 188 -1.94 -1.16 -19.18
CA ALA A 188 -3.37 -1.09 -18.92
C ALA A 188 -4.17 -1.55 -20.16
N GLY A 189 -4.92 -2.66 -20.04
CA GLY A 189 -5.85 -3.13 -21.06
C GLY A 189 -7.25 -2.53 -20.88
N LYS A 190 -7.90 -2.13 -21.99
CA LYS A 190 -9.25 -1.55 -22.00
C LYS A 190 -10.33 -2.57 -21.59
N SER A 191 -11.30 -2.12 -20.79
CA SER A 191 -12.54 -2.83 -20.50
C SER A 191 -13.35 -3.06 -21.79
N VAL A 192 -13.68 -4.31 -22.08
CA VAL A 192 -14.58 -4.70 -23.17
C VAL A 192 -16.00 -4.64 -22.64
N LYS A 193 -16.82 -3.72 -23.17
CA LYS A 193 -18.27 -3.76 -22.98
C LYS A 193 -18.84 -4.98 -23.69
N SER A 194 -19.53 -5.85 -22.95
CA SER A 194 -20.41 -6.87 -23.54
C SER A 194 -21.70 -6.18 -24.01
N ASN A 195 -21.93 -6.15 -25.32
CA ASN A 195 -23.28 -5.91 -25.85
C ASN A 195 -24.06 -7.22 -25.79
N GLY A 196 -25.08 -7.26 -24.93
CA GLY A 196 -26.12 -8.28 -24.94
C GLY A 196 -27.11 -8.02 -26.07
N ARG A 197 -27.52 -9.11 -26.72
CA ARG A 197 -28.58 -9.17 -27.75
C ARG A 197 -29.94 -8.84 -27.18
#